data_AF-A0A1C5R1T8-F1
#
_entry.id   AF-A0A1C5R1T8-F1
#
_cell.length_a   1.000
_cell.length_b   1.000
_cell.length_c   1.000
_cell.angle_alpha   90.00
_cell.angle_beta   90.00
_cell.angle_gamma   90.00
#
_symmetry.space_group_name_H-M   'P 1'
#
loop_
_entity.id
_entity.type
_entity.pdbx_description
1 polymer ?
#
loop_
_entity_poly.entity_id
_entity_poly.type
_entity_poly.pdbx_seq_one_letter_code
_entity_poly.pdbx_strand_id
1 'polypeptide(L)'
;MEERTASDIMEKNFVTASPSTSVFSLVHMFVKNKVAAIPIVDEEEQLIGIITDADLLYKKIKPHVPHYVNLLGASIYYNGISEYDKGFKKLMACTAKEMMTKNVIIAAPDADVEQLAGVMVAEHLKVIPIVDGRRVVGIVTRYNILDELYKEYGTSEENK
;
A
#
# COMPACT_ATOMS: atom_id res chain seq x y z
N MET A 1 -22.07 -19.65 12.28
CA MET A 1 -21.94 -18.36 11.56
C MET A 1 -21.50 -18.68 10.16
N GLU A 2 -21.96 -17.92 9.18
CA GLU A 2 -21.50 -18.07 7.81
C GLU A 2 -20.06 -17.54 7.76
N GLU A 3 -19.13 -18.37 7.28
CA GLU A 3 -17.71 -18.02 7.19
C GLU A 3 -17.56 -16.89 6.16
N ARG A 4 -17.03 -15.75 6.60
CA ARG A 4 -16.82 -14.58 5.76
C ARG A 4 -15.57 -14.80 4.91
N THR A 5 -15.65 -14.44 3.64
CA THR A 5 -14.54 -14.58 2.70
C THR A 5 -13.91 -13.25 2.32
N ALA A 6 -12.74 -13.30 1.68
CA ALA A 6 -12.07 -12.14 1.11
C ALA A 6 -12.99 -11.34 0.17
N SER A 7 -13.78 -12.02 -0.67
CA SER A 7 -14.71 -11.40 -1.62
C SER A 7 -15.78 -10.54 -0.96
N ASP A 8 -16.16 -10.89 0.26
CA ASP A 8 -17.19 -10.18 1.02
C ASP A 8 -16.67 -8.85 1.56
N ILE A 9 -15.36 -8.75 1.79
CA ILE A 9 -14.75 -7.64 2.55
C ILE A 9 -13.81 -6.78 1.70
N MET A 10 -13.34 -7.30 0.56
CA MET A 10 -12.31 -6.64 -0.23
C MET A 10 -12.79 -5.34 -0.89
N GLU A 11 -11.88 -4.39 -0.98
CA GLU A 11 -12.05 -3.20 -1.79
C GLU A 11 -11.88 -3.56 -3.28
N LYS A 12 -12.95 -3.35 -4.06
CA LYS A 12 -12.97 -3.61 -5.51
C LYS A 12 -12.49 -2.42 -6.34
N ASN A 13 -12.52 -1.21 -5.76
CA ASN A 13 -12.00 -0.01 -6.40
C ASN A 13 -10.62 0.30 -5.81
N PHE A 14 -9.58 -0.18 -6.49
CA PHE A 14 -8.19 0.00 -6.10
C PHE A 14 -7.37 0.48 -7.30
N VAL A 15 -6.21 1.07 -7.01
CA VAL A 15 -5.28 1.54 -8.02
C VAL A 15 -4.15 0.55 -8.22
N THR A 16 -3.78 0.30 -9.47
CA THR A 16 -2.60 -0.48 -9.87
C THR A 16 -1.63 0.37 -10.66
N ALA A 17 -0.39 -0.09 -10.78
CA ALA A 17 0.64 0.55 -11.59
C ALA A 17 1.39 -0.46 -12.46
N SER A 18 1.99 0.00 -13.55
CA SER A 18 2.86 -0.82 -14.38
C SER A 18 4.29 -0.87 -13.84
N PRO A 19 5.14 -1.81 -14.27
CA PRO A 19 6.53 -1.93 -13.79
C PRO A 19 7.40 -0.76 -14.21
N SER A 20 7.03 -0.07 -15.29
CA SER A 20 7.71 1.13 -15.80
C SER A 20 7.25 2.41 -15.11
N THR A 21 6.22 2.37 -14.25
CA THR A 21 5.73 3.54 -13.51
C THR A 21 6.85 4.13 -12.67
N SER A 22 7.09 5.44 -12.80
CA SER A 22 8.13 6.12 -12.02
C SER A 22 7.78 6.17 -10.54
N VAL A 23 8.80 6.19 -9.68
CA VAL A 23 8.59 6.36 -8.23
C VAL A 23 7.90 7.68 -7.90
N PHE A 24 8.19 8.75 -8.65
CA PHE A 24 7.49 10.03 -8.49
C PHE A 24 5.98 9.89 -8.74
N SER A 25 5.60 9.20 -9.82
CA SER A 25 4.20 8.90 -10.13
C SER A 25 3.56 8.03 -9.05
N LEU A 26 4.27 7.02 -8.53
CA LEU A 26 3.79 6.19 -7.42
C LEU A 26 3.51 7.03 -6.17
N VAL A 27 4.44 7.90 -5.76
CA VAL A 27 4.23 8.82 -4.62
C VAL A 27 2.97 9.65 -4.82
N HIS A 28 2.76 10.19 -6.03
CA HIS A 28 1.53 10.92 -6.34
C HIS A 28 0.29 10.04 -6.18
N MET A 29 0.32 8.80 -6.64
CA MET A 29 -0.79 7.84 -6.47
C MET A 29 -1.06 7.52 -5.01
N PHE A 30 -0.03 7.31 -4.19
CA PHE A 30 -0.18 7.08 -2.74
C PHE A 30 -0.91 8.24 -2.07
N VAL A 31 -0.46 9.48 -2.32
CA VAL A 31 -1.03 10.69 -1.71
C VAL A 31 -2.46 10.94 -2.21
N LYS A 32 -2.67 10.85 -3.53
CA LYS A 32 -3.96 11.15 -4.15
C LYS A 32 -5.04 10.15 -3.74
N ASN A 33 -4.71 8.86 -3.74
CA ASN A 33 -5.68 7.80 -3.48
C ASN A 33 -5.73 7.37 -2.01
N LYS A 34 -4.85 7.90 -1.15
CA LYS A 34 -4.75 7.59 0.28
C LYS A 34 -4.63 6.07 0.57
N VAL A 35 -3.85 5.38 -0.26
CA VAL A 35 -3.63 3.93 -0.16
C VAL A 35 -2.34 3.63 0.61
N ALA A 36 -2.24 2.44 1.20
CA ALA A 36 -1.02 1.99 1.89
C ALA A 36 -0.12 1.10 0.99
N ALA A 37 -0.67 0.60 -0.11
CA ALA A 37 0.04 -0.21 -1.09
C ALA A 37 -0.57 -0.06 -2.49
N ILE A 38 0.24 -0.33 -3.51
CA ILE A 38 -0.13 -0.33 -4.92
C ILE A 38 0.36 -1.65 -5.54
N PRO A 39 -0.55 -2.52 -5.98
CA PRO A 39 -0.20 -3.70 -6.77
C PRO A 39 0.43 -3.28 -8.11
N ILE A 40 1.51 -3.97 -8.48
CA ILE A 40 2.20 -3.79 -9.75
C ILE A 40 1.79 -4.92 -10.68
N VAL A 41 1.20 -4.57 -11.82
CA VAL A 41 0.67 -5.50 -12.80
C VAL A 41 1.38 -5.39 -14.13
N ASP A 42 1.44 -6.47 -14.90
CA ASP A 42 1.95 -6.47 -16.27
C ASP A 42 0.89 -6.02 -17.30
N GLU A 43 1.20 -6.15 -18.58
CA GLU A 43 0.31 -5.75 -19.69
C GLU A 43 -0.96 -6.62 -19.79
N GLU A 44 -0.94 -7.82 -19.20
CA GLU A 44 -2.08 -8.75 -19.13
C GLU A 44 -2.88 -8.58 -17.82
N GLU A 45 -2.62 -7.50 -17.06
CA GLU A 45 -3.16 -7.22 -15.73
C GLU A 45 -2.81 -8.30 -14.67
N GLN A 46 -1.75 -9.07 -14.89
CA GLN A 46 -1.29 -10.08 -13.94
C GLN A 46 -0.45 -9.44 -12.85
N LEU A 47 -0.64 -9.84 -11.60
CA LEU A 47 0.16 -9.35 -10.48
C LEU A 47 1.60 -9.85 -10.59
N ILE A 48 2.56 -8.92 -10.62
CA ILE A 48 4.00 -9.23 -10.69
C ILE A 48 4.83 -8.59 -9.57
N GLY A 49 4.20 -7.78 -8.72
CA GLY A 49 4.83 -7.22 -7.54
C GLY A 49 3.88 -6.32 -6.75
N ILE A 50 4.37 -5.81 -5.63
CA ILE A 50 3.67 -4.81 -4.83
C ILE A 50 4.66 -3.74 -4.36
N ILE A 51 4.20 -2.51 -4.26
CA ILE A 51 4.91 -1.42 -3.59
C ILE A 51 4.05 -0.93 -2.44
N THR A 52 4.65 -0.79 -1.27
CA THR A 52 4.03 -0.24 -0.08
C THR A 52 4.59 1.15 0.25
N ASP A 53 3.90 1.89 1.10
CA ASP A 53 4.44 3.12 1.70
C ASP A 53 5.83 2.89 2.35
N ALA A 54 6.02 1.74 3.00
CA ALA A 54 7.28 1.35 3.62
C ALA A 54 8.41 1.13 2.60
N ASP A 55 8.11 0.59 1.42
CA ASP A 55 9.11 0.43 0.35
C ASP A 55 9.63 1.79 -0.12
N LEU A 56 8.77 2.82 -0.16
CA LEU A 56 9.16 4.17 -0.54
C LEU A 56 9.96 4.89 0.55
N LEU A 57 9.69 4.60 1.82
CA LEU A 57 10.29 5.28 2.96
C LEU A 57 11.59 4.63 3.46
N TYR A 58 11.82 3.33 3.23
CA TYR A 58 12.89 2.61 3.93
C TYR A 58 13.88 1.85 3.04
N LYS A 59 13.58 1.53 1.77
CA LYS A 59 14.42 0.60 1.00
C LYS A 59 15.67 1.21 0.35
N LYS A 60 15.68 2.50 0.01
CA LYS A 60 16.81 3.10 -0.73
C LYS A 60 17.42 4.35 -0.08
N ILE A 61 16.69 5.08 0.75
CA ILE A 61 17.15 6.31 1.43
C ILE A 61 16.29 6.52 2.67
N LYS A 62 16.85 6.87 3.83
CA LYS A 62 16.05 7.38 4.95
C LYS A 62 15.60 8.80 4.60
N PRO A 63 14.30 9.06 4.33
CA PRO A 63 13.83 10.40 4.05
C PRO A 63 14.05 11.26 5.29
N HIS A 64 14.98 12.20 5.23
CA HIS A 64 15.08 13.27 6.20
C HIS A 64 14.13 14.37 5.76
N VAL A 65 13.10 14.65 6.57
CA VAL A 65 12.23 15.81 6.33
C VAL A 65 13.09 17.06 6.47
N PRO A 66 13.21 17.91 5.42
CA PRO A 66 14.03 19.10 5.51
C PRO A 66 13.53 19.99 6.65
N HIS A 67 14.41 20.32 7.59
CA HIS A 67 14.12 21.36 8.57
C HIS A 67 13.98 22.70 7.82
N TYR A 68 12.75 23.15 7.66
CA TYR A 68 12.42 24.47 7.13
C TYR A 68 11.96 25.39 8.26
N VAL A 69 12.28 26.66 8.13
CA VAL A 69 11.67 27.74 8.91
C VAL A 69 10.81 28.55 7.96
N ASN A 70 9.57 28.80 8.35
CA ASN A 70 8.73 29.74 7.64
C ASN A 70 9.04 31.15 8.15
N LEU A 71 9.77 31.93 7.34
CA LEU A 71 10.11 33.32 7.64
C LEU A 71 9.42 34.19 6.60
N LEU A 72 8.50 35.06 7.04
CA LEU A 72 7.78 36.00 6.16
C LEU A 72 7.07 35.30 4.98
N GLY A 73 6.51 34.11 5.19
CA GLY A 73 5.83 33.33 4.14
C GLY A 73 6.77 32.57 3.21
N ALA A 74 8.09 32.70 3.38
CA ALA A 74 9.09 31.94 2.65
C ALA A 74 9.54 30.72 3.46
N SER A 75 9.59 29.55 2.80
CA SER A 75 10.16 28.34 3.39
C SER A 75 11.69 28.35 3.21
N ILE A 76 12.42 28.64 4.28
CA ILE A 76 13.90 28.72 4.31
C ILE A 76 14.45 27.42 4.91
N TYR A 77 15.27 26.69 4.17
CA TYR A 77 15.85 25.41 4.58
C TYR A 77 17.29 25.60 5.11
N TYR A 78 17.60 25.13 6.32
CA TYR A 78 18.86 25.48 7.03
C TYR A 78 20.11 24.70 6.61
N ASN A 79 19.98 23.50 6.03
CA ASN A 79 21.10 22.66 5.61
C ASN A 79 21.01 22.38 4.11
N GLY A 80 22.02 22.84 3.36
CA GLY A 80 22.05 22.93 1.90
C GLY A 80 21.54 21.69 1.14
N ILE A 81 20.80 21.98 0.07
CA ILE A 81 20.10 21.07 -0.84
C ILE A 81 21.03 19.99 -1.47
N SER A 82 22.32 20.24 -1.64
CA SER A 82 23.21 19.50 -2.57
C SER A 82 23.28 17.96 -2.41
N GLU A 83 23.43 17.42 -1.20
CA GLU A 83 23.59 15.97 -0.99
C GLU A 83 22.25 15.22 -0.83
N TYR A 84 21.26 15.86 -0.20
CA TYR A 84 19.89 15.35 -0.09
C TYR A 84 19.21 15.19 -1.44
N ASP A 85 19.41 16.19 -2.29
CA ASP A 85 18.79 16.29 -3.59
C ASP A 85 19.28 15.19 -4.53
N LYS A 86 20.55 14.77 -4.45
CA LYS A 86 21.09 13.70 -5.30
C LYS A 86 20.48 12.33 -5.01
N GLY A 87 20.43 11.95 -3.73
CA GLY A 87 19.83 10.68 -3.32
C GLY A 87 18.35 10.67 -3.69
N PHE A 88 17.60 11.67 -3.22
CA PHE A 88 16.17 11.73 -3.44
C PHE A 88 15.80 11.83 -4.93
N LYS A 89 16.53 12.62 -5.73
CA LYS A 89 16.38 12.65 -7.20
C LYS A 89 16.64 11.29 -7.84
N LYS A 90 17.68 10.56 -7.40
CA LYS A 90 17.97 9.21 -7.89
C LYS A 90 16.83 8.24 -7.57
N LEU A 91 16.25 8.32 -6.37
CA LEU A 91 15.08 7.53 -5.99
C LEU A 91 13.87 7.87 -6.86
N MET A 92 13.58 9.16 -7.06
CA MET A 92 12.48 9.62 -7.91
C MET A 92 12.63 9.20 -9.38
N ALA A 93 13.87 8.98 -9.83
CA ALA A 93 14.18 8.48 -11.17
C ALA A 93 14.08 6.96 -11.32
N CYS A 94 13.95 6.20 -10.21
CA CYS A 94 13.69 4.76 -10.30
C CYS A 94 12.27 4.47 -10.79
N THR A 95 12.08 3.24 -11.24
CA THR A 95 10.81 2.64 -11.65
C THR A 95 10.26 1.69 -10.60
N ALA A 96 8.98 1.36 -10.70
CA ALA A 96 8.32 0.38 -9.86
C ALA A 96 9.06 -0.97 -9.87
N LYS A 97 9.49 -1.43 -11.05
CA LYS A 97 10.23 -2.70 -11.23
C LYS A 97 11.51 -2.78 -10.39
N GLU A 98 12.18 -1.64 -10.16
CA GLU A 98 13.43 -1.56 -9.40
C GLU A 98 13.25 -1.51 -7.88
N MET A 99 12.01 -1.37 -7.40
CA MET A 99 11.70 -1.21 -5.98
C MET A 99 10.71 -2.24 -5.43
N MET A 100 9.81 -2.74 -6.29
CA MET A 100 8.72 -3.62 -5.90
C MET A 100 9.21 -4.88 -5.20
N THR A 101 8.42 -5.33 -4.23
CA THR A 101 8.54 -6.66 -3.67
C THR A 101 7.90 -7.64 -4.65
N LYS A 102 8.65 -8.65 -5.10
CA LYS A 102 8.21 -9.64 -6.09
C LYS A 102 7.47 -10.82 -5.47
N ASN A 103 7.92 -11.26 -4.29
CA ASN A 103 7.27 -12.33 -3.54
C ASN A 103 6.11 -11.72 -2.75
N VAL A 104 4.98 -11.56 -3.44
CA VAL A 104 3.78 -10.97 -2.86
C VAL A 104 2.97 -12.07 -2.19
N ILE A 105 2.62 -11.86 -0.92
CA ILE A 105 1.61 -12.68 -0.25
C ILE A 105 0.25 -12.24 -0.79
N ILE A 106 -0.47 -13.19 -1.37
CA ILE A 106 -1.78 -13.00 -2.00
C ILE A 106 -2.78 -13.98 -1.39
N ALA A 107 -4.06 -13.72 -1.59
CA ALA A 107 -5.13 -14.64 -1.24
C ALA A 107 -6.12 -14.79 -2.38
N ALA A 108 -6.82 -15.93 -2.41
CA ALA A 108 -7.92 -16.17 -3.33
C ALA A 108 -9.20 -15.46 -2.86
N PRO A 109 -10.19 -15.25 -3.75
CA PRO A 109 -11.42 -14.53 -3.40
C PRO A 109 -12.27 -15.26 -2.35
N ASP A 110 -12.12 -16.58 -2.22
CA ASP A 110 -12.82 -17.44 -1.25
C ASP A 110 -12.03 -17.64 0.04
N ALA A 111 -10.86 -17.02 0.21
CA ALA A 111 -10.05 -17.15 1.41
C ALA A 111 -10.78 -16.61 2.64
N ASP A 112 -10.71 -17.35 3.74
CA ASP A 112 -11.36 -17.01 5.00
C ASP A 112 -10.78 -15.73 5.65
N VAL A 113 -11.64 -14.93 6.27
CA VAL A 113 -11.26 -13.67 6.90
C VAL A 113 -10.37 -13.85 8.13
N GLU A 114 -10.57 -14.90 8.94
CA GLU A 114 -9.68 -15.17 10.09
C GLU A 114 -8.28 -15.54 9.62
N GLN A 115 -8.17 -16.33 8.55
CA GLN A 115 -6.88 -16.66 7.91
C GLN A 115 -6.17 -15.40 7.40
N LEU A 116 -6.89 -14.50 6.72
CA LEU A 116 -6.34 -13.21 6.27
C LEU A 116 -5.81 -12.39 7.44
N ALA A 117 -6.59 -12.29 8.52
CA ALA A 117 -6.18 -11.56 9.73
C ALA A 117 -4.92 -12.18 10.37
N GLY A 118 -4.87 -13.51 10.49
CA GLY A 118 -3.72 -14.24 11.00
C GLY A 118 -2.44 -13.98 10.20
N VAL A 119 -2.53 -14.05 8.87
CA VAL A 119 -1.40 -13.75 7.97
C VAL A 119 -0.98 -12.29 8.09
N MET A 120 -1.92 -11.34 8.15
CA MET A 120 -1.59 -9.92 8.32
C MET A 120 -0.80 -9.63 9.61
N VAL A 121 -1.13 -10.34 10.69
CA VAL A 121 -0.43 -10.19 11.97
C VAL A 121 0.95 -10.84 11.91
N ALA A 122 1.03 -12.09 11.48
CA ALA A 122 2.26 -12.88 11.45
C ALA A 122 3.31 -12.26 10.52
N GLU A 123 2.89 -11.80 9.35
CA GLU A 123 3.77 -11.26 8.31
C GLU A 123 3.83 -9.73 8.33
N HIS A 124 3.24 -9.10 9.36
CA HIS A 124 3.16 -7.65 9.53
C HIS A 124 2.60 -6.88 8.32
N LEU A 125 1.71 -7.51 7.55
CA LEU A 125 1.14 -6.93 6.33
C LEU A 125 0.06 -5.91 6.68
N LYS A 126 0.03 -4.81 5.93
CA LYS A 126 -1.07 -3.83 5.96
C LYS A 126 -2.17 -4.14 4.94
N VAL A 127 -1.79 -4.86 3.89
CA VAL A 127 -2.58 -5.14 2.71
C VAL A 127 -2.27 -6.55 2.22
N ILE A 128 -3.31 -7.24 1.76
CA ILE A 128 -3.21 -8.47 0.98
C ILE A 128 -3.98 -8.27 -0.33
N PRO A 129 -3.31 -8.32 -1.50
CA PRO A 129 -4.00 -8.35 -2.79
C PRO A 129 -4.80 -9.65 -2.94
N ILE A 130 -6.03 -9.54 -3.41
CA ILE A 130 -6.89 -10.67 -3.73
C ILE A 130 -6.78 -10.96 -5.22
N VAL A 131 -6.43 -12.19 -5.56
CA VAL A 131 -6.10 -12.61 -6.91
C VAL A 131 -7.00 -13.75 -7.34
N ASP A 132 -7.68 -13.58 -8.47
CA ASP A 132 -8.40 -14.66 -9.16
C ASP A 132 -7.58 -15.12 -10.36
N GLY A 133 -7.11 -16.37 -10.30
CA GLY A 133 -6.12 -16.91 -11.21
C GLY A 133 -4.79 -16.16 -11.13
N ARG A 134 -4.63 -15.11 -11.95
CA ARG A 134 -3.44 -14.23 -11.96
C ARG A 134 -3.78 -12.75 -11.86
N ARG A 135 -5.05 -12.40 -11.96
CA ARG A 135 -5.51 -11.02 -12.01
C ARG A 135 -5.86 -10.53 -10.61
N VAL A 136 -5.44 -9.33 -10.26
CA VAL A 136 -5.89 -8.69 -9.02
C VAL A 136 -7.35 -8.30 -9.18
N VAL A 137 -8.21 -8.81 -8.29
CA VAL A 137 -9.66 -8.54 -8.29
C VAL A 137 -10.11 -7.70 -7.10
N GLY A 138 -9.23 -7.52 -6.11
CA GLY A 138 -9.49 -6.67 -4.96
C GLY A 138 -8.27 -6.53 -4.06
N ILE A 139 -8.43 -5.73 -3.01
CA ILE A 139 -7.45 -5.60 -1.95
C ILE A 139 -8.17 -5.72 -0.60
N VAL A 140 -7.60 -6.50 0.31
CA VAL A 140 -8.02 -6.49 1.72
C VAL A 140 -6.98 -5.72 2.52
N THR A 141 -7.43 -4.70 3.25
CA THR A 141 -6.64 -3.89 4.17
C THR A 141 -6.97 -4.28 5.61
N ARG A 142 -6.12 -3.88 6.56
CA ARG A 142 -6.45 -3.99 8.00
C ARG A 142 -7.76 -3.28 8.36
N TYR A 143 -8.11 -2.21 7.65
CA TYR A 143 -9.38 -1.52 7.87
C TYR A 143 -10.57 -2.42 7.53
N ASN A 144 -10.53 -3.18 6.44
CA ASN A 144 -11.62 -4.09 6.09
C ASN A 144 -11.81 -5.19 7.15
N ILE A 145 -10.72 -5.70 7.72
CA ILE A 145 -10.77 -6.66 8.85
C ILE A 145 -11.41 -6.02 10.08
N LEU A 146 -10.96 -4.83 10.47
CA LEU A 146 -11.50 -4.12 11.65
C LEU A 146 -12.97 -3.73 11.48
N ASP A 147 -13.34 -3.24 10.29
CA ASP A 147 -14.72 -2.92 9.93
C ASP A 147 -15.60 -4.17 10.02
N GLU A 148 -15.07 -5.34 9.65
CA GLU A 148 -15.83 -6.57 9.81
C GLU A 148 -16.02 -6.99 11.26
N LEU A 149 -14.96 -6.96 12.05
CA LEU A 149 -15.07 -7.24 13.48
C LEU A 149 -16.05 -6.26 14.15
N TYR A 150 -16.07 -5.00 13.72
CA TYR A 150 -17.05 -4.03 14.21
C TYR A 150 -18.49 -4.38 13.81
N LYS A 151 -18.74 -4.85 12.60
CA LYS A 151 -20.09 -5.28 12.19
C LYS A 151 -20.57 -6.49 12.98
N GLU A 152 -19.69 -7.44 13.22
CA GLU A 152 -19.97 -8.67 13.96
C GLU A 152 -20.26 -8.40 15.44
N TYR A 153 -19.42 -7.60 16.11
CA TYR A 153 -19.48 -7.41 17.57
C TYR A 153 -20.03 -6.04 18.02
N GLY A 154 -19.92 -5.01 17.19
CA GLY A 154 -20.35 -3.64 17.52
C GLY A 154 -21.86 -3.41 17.41
N THR A 155 -22.55 -4.20 16.58
CA THR A 155 -24.02 -4.12 16.45
C THR A 155 -24.76 -4.80 17.61
N SER A 156 -24.06 -5.55 18.46
CA SER A 156 -24.63 -6.29 19.59
C SER A 156 -24.85 -5.41 20.84
N GLU A 157 -24.15 -4.27 20.96
CA GLU A 157 -24.23 -3.41 22.15
C GLU A 157 -25.21 -2.22 22.02
N GLU A 158 -25.57 -1.79 20.81
CA GLU A 158 -26.50 -0.65 20.62
C GLU A 158 -28.00 -1.02 20.73
N ASN A 159 -28.33 -2.30 20.96
CA ASN A 159 -29.72 -2.79 21.13
C ASN A 159 -30.06 -3.19 22.58
N LYS A 160 -29.37 -2.63 23.59
CA LYS A 160 -29.72 -2.79 25.01
C LYS A 160 -30.03 -1.47 25.70
#